data_AF-A0A165TDV7-F1
#
_entry.id   AF-A0A165TDV7-F1
#
_cell.length_a   1.000
_cell.length_b   1.000
_cell.length_c   1.000
_cell.angle_alpha   90.00
_cell.angle_beta   90.00
_cell.angle_gamma   90.00
#
_symmetry.space_group_name_H-M   'P 1'
#
loop_
_entity.id
_entity.type
_entity.pdbx_description
1 polymer ?
#
loop_
_entity_poly.entity_id
_entity_poly.type
_entity_poly.pdbx_seq_one_letter_code
_entity_poly.pdbx_strand_id
1 'polypeptide(L)'
;MKNITPLLMLLISSTAASESYTVSPNTKHGFPTLTEEPNLYEAPNFDFFDFSEGYLAQRSEASALLPIALSSIDRVCISTTFSEIDREARYPQSGVLVYTYATNAKGEKAHNTTIGDRVSLEEVSQHCMDESSWVYKNWLADKRIDFTPYSSVFALIENVDVVVEGDLSLSQDPVEFVEQYFDFITKVGFNQSASFYHTDIIRDLKSIIMEGLQNGNQNVLDIVNIAFGSGGTREDIAVMDDKDFMNTFLNIRKIAQGSNIARLSSFSVINEFDYQGQKYITVEKKEQFGDRVTTQYETIILKSDGDYWRLNLSGNIKALLAV
;
A
#
# COMPACT_ATOMS: atom_id res chain seq x y z
N MET A 1 -30.62 -40.77 14.76
CA MET A 1 -29.25 -40.40 15.18
C MET A 1 -28.38 -40.38 13.92
N LYS A 2 -28.34 -39.23 13.22
CA LYS A 2 -27.14 -38.43 12.94
C LYS A 2 -25.81 -39.20 13.00
N ASN A 3 -25.21 -39.40 11.83
CA ASN A 3 -23.76 -39.47 11.61
C ASN A 3 -23.48 -38.67 10.34
N ILE A 4 -23.19 -37.38 10.50
CA ILE A 4 -22.55 -36.55 9.46
C ILE A 4 -21.34 -35.92 10.13
N THR A 5 -20.19 -36.58 10.05
CA THR A 5 -18.86 -35.98 10.19
C THR A 5 -17.84 -37.04 9.75
N PRO A 6 -17.19 -36.83 8.60
CA PRO A 6 -15.90 -36.13 8.64
C PRO A 6 -15.69 -35.20 7.43
N LEU A 7 -16.67 -34.36 7.09
CA LEU A 7 -16.49 -33.29 6.09
C LEU A 7 -16.16 -31.93 6.73
N LEU A 8 -16.21 -31.83 8.07
CA LEU A 8 -15.95 -30.58 8.80
C LEU A 8 -14.47 -30.30 9.09
N MET A 9 -13.56 -31.24 8.82
CA MET A 9 -12.11 -31.04 9.03
C MET A 9 -11.35 -30.61 7.76
N LEU A 10 -12.04 -30.40 6.64
CA LEU A 10 -11.43 -30.00 5.36
C LEU A 10 -11.60 -28.51 5.03
N LEU A 11 -12.04 -27.69 6.00
CA LEU A 11 -12.36 -26.27 5.79
C LEU A 11 -11.66 -25.28 6.74
N ILE A 12 -10.57 -25.68 7.43
CA ILE A 12 -9.79 -24.73 8.27
C ILE A 12 -8.28 -24.80 7.95
N SER A 13 -7.98 -24.85 6.67
CA SER A 13 -6.67 -24.45 6.15
C SER A 13 -6.88 -23.58 4.93
N SER A 14 -7.70 -22.53 5.06
CA SER A 14 -7.43 -21.32 4.30
C SER A 14 -6.12 -20.79 4.85
N THR A 15 -5.01 -21.07 4.17
CA THR A 15 -3.88 -20.14 4.21
C THR A 15 -4.51 -18.77 4.02
N ALA A 16 -4.36 -17.87 5.00
CA ALA A 16 -4.74 -16.47 4.79
C ALA A 16 -4.14 -16.10 3.43
N ALA A 17 -5.01 -15.78 2.47
CA ALA A 17 -4.51 -15.40 1.16
C ALA A 17 -3.71 -14.12 1.38
N SER A 18 -2.43 -14.15 1.02
CA SER A 18 -1.57 -12.97 1.05
C SER A 18 -2.30 -11.82 0.38
N GLU A 19 -2.32 -10.66 1.03
CA GLU A 19 -2.91 -9.45 0.47
C GLU A 19 -1.91 -8.79 -0.48
N SER A 20 -2.42 -8.10 -1.50
CA SER A 20 -1.58 -7.31 -2.42
C SER A 20 -1.71 -5.83 -2.09
N TYR A 21 -0.56 -5.15 -1.98
CA TYR A 21 -0.46 -3.73 -1.68
C TYR A 21 0.32 -3.02 -2.77
N THR A 22 -0.29 -2.00 -3.38
CA THR A 22 0.40 -1.11 -4.32
C THR A 22 0.99 0.07 -3.55
N VAL A 23 2.32 0.16 -3.56
CA VAL A 23 3.12 1.24 -3.00
C VAL A 23 3.58 2.15 -4.14
N SER A 24 3.25 3.44 -4.04
CA SER A 24 3.83 4.43 -4.95
C SER A 24 5.22 4.82 -4.43
N PRO A 25 6.29 4.58 -5.19
CA PRO A 25 7.65 4.86 -4.78
C PRO A 25 7.95 6.37 -4.80
N ASN A 26 8.91 6.78 -3.97
CA ASN A 26 9.52 8.09 -4.10
C ASN A 26 10.54 8.05 -5.24
N THR A 27 10.45 8.98 -6.18
CA THR A 27 11.43 9.10 -7.28
C THR A 27 12.32 10.31 -7.10
N LYS A 28 13.60 10.18 -7.48
CA LYS A 28 14.58 11.29 -7.36
C LYS A 28 14.24 12.50 -8.20
N HIS A 29 13.75 12.27 -9.43
CA HIS A 29 13.58 13.30 -10.44
C HIS A 29 12.11 13.60 -10.78
N GLY A 30 11.15 12.95 -10.12
CA GLY A 30 9.74 13.05 -10.48
C GLY A 30 9.41 12.34 -11.80
N PHE A 31 8.18 12.50 -12.27
CA PHE A 31 7.72 11.99 -13.57
C PHE A 31 7.19 13.15 -14.44
N PRO A 32 7.26 13.05 -15.78
CA PRO A 32 7.93 12.00 -16.54
C PRO A 32 9.47 12.10 -16.41
N THR A 33 10.17 10.97 -16.57
CA THR A 33 11.64 10.93 -16.54
C THR A 33 12.20 9.97 -17.59
N LEU A 34 13.46 10.17 -17.96
CA LEU A 34 14.21 9.24 -18.80
C LEU A 34 15.30 8.58 -17.95
N THR A 35 15.36 7.25 -18.00
CA THR A 35 16.37 6.48 -17.27
C THR A 35 16.90 5.39 -18.19
N GLU A 36 18.18 5.51 -18.52
CA GLU A 36 18.91 4.50 -19.27
C GLU A 36 19.41 3.39 -18.35
N GLU A 37 19.80 2.26 -18.93
CA GLU A 37 20.34 1.15 -18.15
C GLU A 37 21.58 1.59 -17.33
N PRO A 38 21.58 1.40 -16.00
CA PRO A 38 22.73 1.75 -15.19
C PRO A 38 23.96 0.88 -15.50
N ASN A 39 25.09 1.52 -15.80
CA ASN A 39 26.38 0.83 -15.89
C ASN A 39 27.05 0.75 -14.51
N LEU A 40 26.95 -0.40 -13.85
CA LEU A 40 27.49 -0.61 -12.49
C LEU A 40 29.03 -0.53 -12.40
N TYR A 41 29.73 -0.58 -13.54
CA TYR A 41 31.19 -0.57 -13.61
C TYR A 41 31.78 0.79 -14.02
N GLU A 42 30.94 1.77 -14.33
CA GLU A 42 31.35 3.13 -14.65
C GLU A 42 31.28 4.05 -13.43
N ALA A 43 32.09 5.11 -13.46
CA ALA A 43 32.23 6.02 -12.34
C ALA A 43 30.94 6.83 -12.10
N PRO A 44 30.48 6.96 -10.83
CA PRO A 44 31.05 6.32 -9.64
C PRO A 44 30.73 4.82 -9.63
N ASN A 45 31.75 3.96 -9.52
CA ASN A 45 31.55 2.51 -9.58
C ASN A 45 30.70 2.02 -8.43
N PHE A 46 29.86 1.01 -8.63
CA PHE A 46 29.14 0.38 -7.54
C PHE A 46 30.15 -0.29 -6.57
N ASP A 47 30.10 0.12 -5.31
CA ASP A 47 30.96 -0.36 -4.23
C ASP A 47 30.21 -1.45 -3.47
N PHE A 48 30.66 -2.67 -3.72
CA PHE A 48 30.11 -3.88 -3.12
C PHE A 48 30.33 -3.94 -1.60
N PHE A 49 31.18 -3.09 -1.01
CA PHE A 49 31.54 -3.13 0.40
C PHE A 49 31.22 -1.84 1.17
N ASP A 50 30.52 -0.88 0.55
CA ASP A 50 30.05 0.32 1.24
C ASP A 50 28.68 0.08 1.92
N PHE A 51 28.72 -0.16 3.23
CA PHE A 51 27.52 -0.35 4.05
C PHE A 51 27.03 0.93 4.73
N SER A 52 27.51 2.10 4.30
CA SER A 52 27.06 3.37 4.86
C SER A 52 25.55 3.54 4.68
N GLU A 53 24.93 4.17 5.68
CA GLU A 53 23.50 4.43 5.64
C GLU A 53 23.15 5.29 4.42
N GLY A 54 22.16 4.84 3.64
CA GLY A 54 21.72 5.53 2.43
C GLY A 54 22.54 5.24 1.17
N TYR A 55 23.60 4.42 1.23
CA TYR A 55 24.40 4.08 0.05
C TYR A 55 23.55 3.55 -1.12
N LEU A 56 22.73 2.52 -0.87
CA LEU A 56 21.88 1.93 -1.91
C LEU A 56 20.81 2.91 -2.43
N ALA A 57 20.23 3.71 -1.55
CA ALA A 57 19.26 4.75 -1.93
C ALA A 57 19.89 5.86 -2.79
N GLN A 58 21.18 6.16 -2.61
CA GLN A 58 21.90 7.09 -3.49
C GLN A 58 22.12 6.50 -4.89
N ARG A 59 22.11 5.17 -5.02
CA ARG A 59 22.26 4.46 -6.32
C ARG A 59 20.95 4.24 -7.05
N SER A 60 19.83 4.14 -6.33
CA SER A 60 18.52 3.92 -6.92
C SER A 60 17.89 5.19 -7.47
N GLU A 61 17.12 5.09 -8.55
CA GLU A 61 16.31 6.21 -9.05
C GLU A 61 14.97 6.34 -8.33
N ALA A 62 14.54 5.25 -7.68
CA ALA A 62 13.31 5.18 -6.91
C ALA A 62 13.48 4.37 -5.62
N SER A 63 12.66 4.69 -4.62
CA SER A 63 12.59 3.94 -3.36
C SER A 63 11.14 3.75 -2.95
N ALA A 64 10.70 2.49 -2.83
CA ALA A 64 9.42 2.14 -2.25
C ALA A 64 9.57 1.97 -0.74
N LEU A 65 8.85 2.77 0.04
CA LEU A 65 8.82 2.65 1.50
C LEU A 65 7.72 1.66 1.90
N LEU A 66 8.08 0.61 2.62
CA LEU A 66 7.15 -0.44 3.03
C LEU A 66 6.50 -0.07 4.37
N PRO A 67 5.21 -0.40 4.57
CA PRO A 67 4.54 -0.09 5.83
C PRO A 67 5.13 -0.89 6.99
N ILE A 68 5.20 -0.27 8.17
CA ILE A 68 5.76 -0.90 9.37
C ILE A 68 4.98 -2.15 9.77
N ALA A 69 3.67 -2.16 9.52
CA ALA A 69 2.78 -3.29 9.77
C ALA A 69 3.03 -4.49 8.84
N LEU A 70 3.72 -4.34 7.71
CA LEU A 70 4.06 -5.46 6.83
C LEU A 70 4.94 -6.45 7.60
N SER A 71 4.58 -7.72 7.60
CA SER A 71 5.23 -8.75 8.42
C SER A 71 5.79 -9.91 7.61
N SER A 72 5.33 -10.05 6.37
CA SER A 72 5.85 -10.99 5.37
C SER A 72 5.85 -10.32 3.99
N ILE A 73 6.67 -10.86 3.10
CA ILE A 73 6.66 -10.57 1.68
C ILE A 73 6.76 -11.93 1.00
N ASP A 74 5.76 -12.23 0.18
CA ASP A 74 5.69 -13.43 -0.63
C ASP A 74 6.16 -13.13 -2.06
N ARG A 75 5.86 -11.93 -2.56
CA ARG A 75 6.27 -11.50 -3.90
C ARG A 75 6.34 -9.99 -4.02
N VAL A 76 7.20 -9.50 -4.92
CA VAL A 76 7.25 -8.09 -5.31
C VAL A 76 7.25 -7.98 -6.83
N CYS A 77 6.34 -7.17 -7.37
CA CYS A 77 6.33 -6.80 -8.77
C CYS A 77 6.48 -5.28 -8.93
N ILE A 78 7.31 -4.85 -9.87
CA ILE A 78 7.52 -3.44 -10.20
C ILE A 78 6.92 -3.21 -11.59
N SER A 79 5.88 -2.38 -11.65
CA SER A 79 5.21 -2.01 -12.89
C SER A 79 5.65 -0.63 -13.32
N THR A 80 6.15 -0.49 -14.55
CA THR A 80 6.59 0.79 -15.12
C THR A 80 5.74 1.13 -16.32
N THR A 81 5.16 2.33 -16.34
CA THR A 81 4.39 2.86 -17.47
C THR A 81 5.31 3.73 -18.33
N PHE A 82 5.36 3.43 -19.61
CA PHE A 82 6.17 4.13 -20.60
C PHE A 82 5.32 4.90 -21.62
N SER A 83 5.86 6.02 -22.11
CA SER A 83 5.35 6.78 -23.25
C SER A 83 6.50 7.11 -24.22
N GLU A 84 6.16 7.65 -25.39
CA GLU A 84 7.13 8.08 -26.42
C GLU A 84 8.19 7.01 -26.78
N ILE A 85 7.80 5.74 -26.76
CA ILE A 85 8.69 4.61 -27.03
C ILE A 85 9.23 4.69 -28.47
N ASP A 86 10.54 4.66 -28.62
CA ASP A 86 11.19 4.49 -29.93
C ASP A 86 10.88 3.09 -30.49
N ARG A 87 9.93 3.05 -31.45
CA ARG A 87 9.48 1.81 -32.10
C ARG A 87 10.38 1.38 -33.26
N GLU A 88 11.36 2.18 -33.66
CA GLU A 88 12.33 1.81 -34.71
C GLU A 88 13.49 0.98 -34.14
N ALA A 89 13.66 1.01 -32.82
CA ALA A 89 14.63 0.20 -32.10
C ALA A 89 14.45 -1.31 -32.31
N ARG A 90 15.58 -2.02 -32.46
CA ARG A 90 15.57 -3.49 -32.58
C ARG A 90 15.57 -4.13 -31.19
N TYR A 91 14.47 -4.79 -30.84
CA TYR A 91 14.28 -5.49 -29.55
C TYR A 91 14.38 -4.57 -28.31
N PRO A 92 13.54 -3.53 -28.21
CA PRO A 92 13.56 -2.65 -27.05
C PRO A 92 13.18 -3.42 -25.78
N GLN A 93 13.91 -3.17 -24.70
CA GLN A 93 13.71 -3.82 -23.40
C GLN A 93 13.36 -2.80 -22.32
N SER A 94 12.40 -3.16 -21.47
CA SER A 94 12.25 -2.55 -20.15
C SER A 94 13.09 -3.36 -19.18
N GLY A 95 13.70 -2.71 -18.19
CA GLY A 95 14.42 -3.39 -17.13
C GLY A 95 14.26 -2.72 -15.79
N VAL A 96 14.55 -3.47 -14.73
CA VAL A 96 14.63 -2.97 -13.37
C VAL A 96 15.89 -3.52 -12.72
N LEU A 97 16.67 -2.65 -12.07
CA LEU A 97 17.73 -3.05 -11.14
C LEU A 97 17.29 -2.75 -9.71
N VAL A 98 17.18 -3.77 -8.88
CA VAL A 98 16.88 -3.63 -7.44
C VAL A 98 18.17 -3.77 -6.64
N TYR A 99 18.38 -2.88 -5.67
CA TYR A 99 19.57 -2.84 -4.85
C TYR A 99 19.27 -3.43 -3.47
N THR A 100 20.14 -4.33 -3.01
CA THR A 100 20.04 -4.96 -1.68
C THR A 100 21.42 -5.35 -1.17
N TYR A 101 21.51 -5.91 0.04
CA TYR A 101 22.74 -6.50 0.56
C TYR A 101 22.57 -8.01 0.74
N ALA A 102 23.56 -8.79 0.32
CA ALA A 102 23.65 -10.19 0.67
C ALA A 102 24.01 -10.33 2.16
N THR A 103 23.48 -11.36 2.83
CA THR A 103 23.83 -11.68 4.22
C THR A 103 24.67 -12.96 4.30
N ASN A 104 25.57 -13.01 5.29
CA ASN A 104 26.37 -14.20 5.56
C ASN A 104 25.54 -15.24 6.35
N ALA A 105 26.13 -16.40 6.65
CA ALA A 105 25.47 -17.47 7.42
C ALA A 105 25.01 -17.07 8.84
N LYS A 106 25.48 -15.92 9.37
CA LYS A 106 25.07 -15.35 10.66
C LYS A 106 23.97 -14.29 10.52
N GLY A 107 23.55 -13.95 9.29
CA GLY A 107 22.58 -12.90 9.02
C GLY A 107 23.17 -11.48 8.95
N GLU A 108 24.50 -11.34 9.00
CA GLU A 108 25.17 -10.04 8.92
C GLU A 108 25.38 -9.62 7.46
N LYS A 109 25.35 -8.31 7.16
CA LYS A 109 25.63 -7.78 5.81
C LYS A 109 27.03 -8.22 5.35
N ALA A 110 27.11 -8.80 4.16
CA ALA A 110 28.34 -9.35 3.59
C ALA A 110 28.87 -8.52 2.40
N HIS A 111 27.98 -8.12 1.49
CA HIS A 111 28.25 -7.21 0.37
C HIS A 111 26.95 -6.67 -0.21
N ASN A 112 26.99 -5.50 -0.82
CA ASN A 112 25.90 -4.97 -1.64
C ASN A 112 25.78 -5.77 -2.93
N THR A 113 24.57 -5.92 -3.45
CA THR A 113 24.32 -6.62 -4.70
C THR A 113 23.12 -6.01 -5.41
N THR A 114 22.98 -6.33 -6.70
CA THR A 114 21.84 -5.96 -7.52
C THR A 114 21.12 -7.19 -8.03
N ILE A 115 19.80 -7.10 -8.15
CA ILE A 115 18.94 -8.09 -8.78
C ILE A 115 18.35 -7.40 -10.01
N GLY A 116 18.55 -7.98 -11.18
CA GLY A 116 18.12 -7.40 -12.45
C GLY A 116 17.11 -8.27 -13.15
N ASP A 117 16.03 -7.66 -13.65
CA ASP A 117 15.09 -8.31 -14.56
C ASP A 117 14.93 -7.46 -15.83
N ARG A 118 14.59 -8.14 -16.93
CA ARG A 118 14.33 -7.51 -18.24
C ARG A 118 13.21 -8.22 -18.96
N VAL A 119 12.29 -7.42 -19.50
CA VAL A 119 11.19 -7.87 -20.34
C VAL A 119 11.13 -7.04 -21.62
N SER A 120 10.32 -7.46 -22.58
CA SER A 120 10.03 -6.65 -23.77
C SER A 120 9.46 -5.29 -23.34
N LEU A 121 9.94 -4.20 -23.94
CA LEU A 121 9.42 -2.87 -23.67
C LEU A 121 8.00 -2.72 -24.24
N GLU A 122 7.06 -2.42 -23.36
CA GLU A 122 5.66 -2.15 -23.69
C GLU A 122 5.22 -0.84 -23.02
N GLU A 123 4.03 -0.34 -23.33
CA GLU A 123 3.45 0.84 -22.64
C GLU A 123 3.32 0.60 -21.13
N VAL A 124 3.14 -0.65 -20.70
CA VAL A 124 3.23 -1.06 -19.30
C VAL A 124 4.07 -2.33 -19.24
N SER A 125 5.24 -2.26 -18.62
CA SER A 125 6.11 -3.42 -18.39
C SER A 125 6.14 -3.76 -16.90
N GLN A 126 5.89 -5.03 -16.58
CA GLN A 126 5.90 -5.55 -15.21
C GLN A 126 7.07 -6.50 -15.00
N HIS A 127 7.78 -6.31 -13.88
CA HIS A 127 8.94 -7.09 -13.46
C HIS A 127 8.64 -7.74 -12.11
N CYS A 128 8.39 -9.04 -12.08
CA CYS A 128 8.06 -9.76 -10.85
C CYS A 128 9.27 -10.54 -10.35
N MET A 129 9.72 -10.20 -9.15
CA MET A 129 10.91 -10.76 -8.53
C MET A 129 10.53 -12.03 -7.78
N ASP A 130 10.89 -13.19 -8.31
CA ASP A 130 10.74 -14.50 -7.65
C ASP A 130 12.05 -14.87 -6.94
N GLU A 131 12.36 -14.14 -5.88
CA GLU A 131 13.67 -14.14 -5.23
C GLU A 131 13.73 -15.06 -4.01
N SER A 132 14.96 -15.38 -3.62
CA SER A 132 15.17 -16.18 -2.40
C SER A 132 14.75 -15.43 -1.13
N SER A 133 14.28 -16.16 -0.12
CA SER A 133 13.70 -15.58 1.11
C SER A 133 14.58 -14.59 1.88
N TRP A 134 15.91 -14.59 1.69
CA TRP A 134 16.78 -13.61 2.34
C TRP A 134 16.61 -12.20 1.77
N VAL A 135 16.29 -12.06 0.48
CA VAL A 135 16.05 -10.77 -0.18
C VAL A 135 14.84 -10.09 0.45
N TYR A 136 13.72 -10.82 0.52
CA TYR A 136 12.49 -10.34 1.13
C TYR A 136 12.65 -10.00 2.61
N LYS A 137 13.40 -10.82 3.36
CA LYS A 137 13.73 -10.52 4.77
C LYS A 137 14.51 -9.21 4.91
N ASN A 138 15.45 -8.93 4.02
CA ASN A 138 16.23 -7.70 4.06
C ASN A 138 15.37 -6.48 3.72
N TRP A 139 14.53 -6.55 2.69
CA TRP A 139 13.58 -5.46 2.39
C TRP A 139 12.57 -5.22 3.51
N LEU A 140 12.11 -6.29 4.15
CA LEU A 140 11.21 -6.21 5.31
C LEU A 140 11.91 -5.59 6.52
N ALA A 141 13.17 -5.94 6.78
CA ALA A 141 13.97 -5.38 7.87
C ALA A 141 14.27 -3.90 7.66
N ASP A 142 14.65 -3.53 6.43
CA ASP A 142 14.96 -2.15 6.05
C ASP A 142 13.69 -1.30 5.81
N LYS A 143 12.52 -1.95 5.71
CA LYS A 143 11.23 -1.35 5.32
C LYS A 143 11.32 -0.50 4.04
N ARG A 144 12.16 -0.93 3.11
CA ARG A 144 12.47 -0.20 1.88
C ARG A 144 12.93 -1.13 0.77
N ILE A 145 12.55 -0.79 -0.45
CA ILE A 145 13.05 -1.38 -1.68
C ILE A 145 13.63 -0.25 -2.53
N ASP A 146 14.93 -0.27 -2.74
CA ASP A 146 15.67 0.71 -3.56
C ASP A 146 15.87 0.11 -4.95
N PHE A 147 15.48 0.82 -6.01
CA PHE A 147 15.54 0.29 -7.37
C PHE A 147 15.62 1.37 -8.46
N THR A 148 16.04 0.96 -9.65
CA THR A 148 16.14 1.80 -10.85
C THR A 148 15.40 1.13 -12.00
N PRO A 149 14.20 1.62 -12.37
CA PRO A 149 13.56 1.24 -13.62
C PRO A 149 14.25 1.94 -14.78
N TYR A 150 14.42 1.25 -15.90
CA TYR A 150 15.09 1.78 -17.08
C TYR A 150 14.51 1.22 -18.38
N SER A 151 14.87 1.87 -19.48
CA SER A 151 14.63 1.38 -20.83
C SER A 151 15.96 1.24 -21.58
N SER A 152 16.08 0.24 -22.44
CA SER A 152 17.26 0.07 -23.30
C SER A 152 17.30 1.06 -24.47
N VAL A 153 16.20 1.77 -24.72
CA VAL A 153 16.06 2.79 -25.77
C VAL A 153 15.29 4.00 -25.26
N PHE A 154 15.16 5.05 -26.08
CA PHE A 154 14.38 6.21 -25.71
C PHE A 154 12.91 5.82 -25.42
N ALA A 155 12.49 6.04 -24.18
CA ALA A 155 11.13 5.96 -23.70
C ALA A 155 11.02 6.80 -22.43
N LEU A 156 9.94 7.56 -22.29
CA LEU A 156 9.67 8.32 -21.07
C LEU A 156 8.97 7.41 -20.06
N ILE A 157 9.46 7.38 -18.83
CA ILE A 157 8.80 6.74 -17.69
C ILE A 157 7.79 7.73 -17.12
N GLU A 158 6.51 7.40 -17.24
CA GLU A 158 5.39 8.23 -16.78
C GLU A 158 4.97 7.90 -15.35
N ASN A 159 5.11 6.64 -14.96
CA ASN A 159 4.73 6.17 -13.63
C ASN A 159 5.47 4.87 -13.29
N VAL A 160 5.62 4.63 -12.00
CA VAL A 160 6.16 3.37 -11.45
C VAL A 160 5.33 3.01 -10.23
N ASP A 161 4.89 1.76 -10.14
CA ASP A 161 4.18 1.22 -8.99
C ASP A 161 4.88 -0.05 -8.49
N VAL A 162 4.97 -0.23 -7.18
CA VAL A 162 5.51 -1.44 -6.55
C VAL A 162 4.37 -2.20 -5.89
N VAL A 163 4.05 -3.38 -6.43
CA VAL A 163 3.04 -4.29 -5.88
C VAL A 163 3.73 -5.30 -4.98
N VAL A 164 3.33 -5.34 -3.72
CA VAL A 164 3.86 -6.25 -2.71
C VAL A 164 2.75 -7.22 -2.30
N GLU A 165 2.97 -8.51 -2.50
CA GLU A 165 2.15 -9.56 -1.90
C GLU A 165 2.74 -9.90 -0.53
N GLY A 166 1.98 -9.71 0.54
CA GLY A 166 2.36 -10.17 1.87
C GLY A 166 1.26 -10.00 2.92
N ASP A 167 1.62 -10.22 4.18
CA ASP A 167 0.72 -10.13 5.33
C ASP A 167 1.03 -8.94 6.24
N LEU A 168 0.01 -8.32 6.80
CA LEU A 168 0.14 -7.34 7.88
C LEU A 168 0.05 -8.03 9.25
N SER A 169 0.92 -7.61 10.18
CA SER A 169 0.80 -7.91 11.60
C SER A 169 0.42 -6.63 12.35
N LEU A 170 -0.85 -6.55 12.74
CA LEU A 170 -1.42 -5.36 13.37
C LEU A 170 -1.27 -5.44 14.89
N SER A 171 -0.83 -4.36 15.53
CA SER A 171 -0.50 -4.36 16.95
C SER A 171 -1.74 -4.50 17.84
N GLN A 172 -1.55 -5.14 18.98
CA GLN A 172 -2.50 -5.17 20.09
C GLN A 172 -2.33 -3.95 21.01
N ASP A 173 -1.19 -3.27 20.93
CA ASP A 173 -1.02 -1.96 21.53
C ASP A 173 -1.77 -0.92 20.67
N PRO A 174 -2.67 -0.15 21.27
CA PRO A 174 -3.55 0.74 20.51
C PRO A 174 -2.83 1.97 19.95
N VAL A 175 -1.77 2.44 20.60
CA VAL A 175 -0.95 3.56 20.12
C VAL A 175 -0.15 3.09 18.92
N GLU A 176 0.53 1.95 19.04
CA GLU A 176 1.27 1.34 17.94
C GLU A 176 0.34 0.98 16.77
N PHE A 177 -0.87 0.48 17.03
CA PHE A 177 -1.88 0.23 15.99
C PHE A 177 -2.23 1.50 15.20
N VAL A 178 -2.41 2.63 15.88
CA VAL A 178 -2.70 3.91 15.21
C VAL A 178 -1.49 4.42 14.44
N GLU A 179 -0.28 4.26 14.96
CA GLU A 179 0.97 4.55 14.23
C GLU A 179 1.08 3.70 12.96
N GLN A 180 0.80 2.40 13.06
CA GLN A 180 0.75 1.48 11.92
C GLN A 180 -0.26 1.92 10.86
N TYR A 181 -1.45 2.36 11.27
CA TYR A 181 -2.46 2.86 10.34
C TYR A 181 -1.98 4.12 9.60
N PHE A 182 -1.44 5.11 10.32
CA PHE A 182 -0.98 6.35 9.70
C PHE A 182 0.26 6.14 8.82
N ASP A 183 1.15 5.25 9.20
CA ASP A 183 2.27 4.82 8.36
C ASP A 183 1.77 4.12 7.08
N PHE A 184 0.77 3.25 7.20
CA PHE A 184 0.21 2.53 6.05
C PHE A 184 -0.44 3.48 5.03
N ILE A 185 -1.29 4.40 5.47
CA ILE A 185 -1.99 5.33 4.55
C ILE A 185 -1.07 6.39 3.94
N THR A 186 0.13 6.61 4.48
CA THR A 186 1.14 7.50 3.87
C THR A 186 2.03 6.79 2.85
N LYS A 187 2.07 5.45 2.85
CA LYS A 187 2.90 4.64 1.93
C LYS A 187 2.10 3.89 0.87
N VAL A 188 0.96 3.33 1.27
CA VAL A 188 0.09 2.48 0.43
C VAL A 188 -1.19 3.23 0.04
N GLY A 189 -1.82 3.90 1.02
CA GLY A 189 -2.98 4.75 0.80
C GLY A 189 -4.29 4.23 1.43
N PHE A 190 -5.31 5.10 1.45
CA PHE A 190 -6.61 4.83 2.09
C PHE A 190 -7.39 3.73 1.37
N ASN A 191 -7.32 3.66 0.04
CA ASN A 191 -8.06 2.69 -0.74
C ASN A 191 -7.55 1.24 -0.63
N GLN A 192 -6.61 0.98 0.29
CA GLN A 192 -6.05 -0.34 0.56
C GLN A 192 -6.02 -0.62 2.08
N SER A 193 -6.63 0.25 2.90
CA SER A 193 -6.56 0.16 4.36
C SER A 193 -7.76 -0.54 5.01
N ALA A 194 -8.61 -1.24 4.25
CA ALA A 194 -9.78 -1.96 4.77
C ALA A 194 -9.45 -2.87 5.97
N SER A 195 -8.29 -3.53 5.96
CA SER A 195 -7.83 -4.43 7.02
C SER A 195 -7.63 -3.74 8.39
N PHE A 196 -7.56 -2.40 8.44
CA PHE A 196 -7.51 -1.63 9.68
C PHE A 196 -8.91 -1.36 10.28
N TYR A 197 -9.99 -1.52 9.52
CA TYR A 197 -11.35 -1.22 9.98
C TYR A 197 -12.02 -2.45 10.58
N HIS A 198 -12.88 -2.22 11.57
CA HIS A 198 -13.63 -3.30 12.20
C HIS A 198 -14.68 -3.84 11.20
N THR A 199 -14.75 -5.16 11.03
CA THR A 199 -15.64 -5.78 10.02
C THR A 199 -17.11 -5.40 10.19
N ASP A 200 -17.64 -5.38 11.43
CA ASP A 200 -19.00 -4.88 11.69
C ASP A 200 -19.24 -3.47 11.16
N ILE A 201 -18.25 -2.58 11.25
CA ILE A 201 -18.37 -1.20 10.80
C ILE A 201 -18.43 -1.13 9.27
N ILE A 202 -17.66 -1.97 8.59
CA ILE A 202 -17.72 -2.12 7.14
C ILE A 202 -19.11 -2.64 6.72
N ARG A 203 -19.61 -3.67 7.40
CA ARG A 203 -20.93 -4.26 7.13
C ARG A 203 -22.08 -3.28 7.39
N ASP A 204 -22.00 -2.53 8.48
CA ASP A 204 -22.95 -1.46 8.81
C ASP A 204 -22.98 -0.42 7.68
N LEU A 205 -21.81 0.08 7.27
CA LEU A 205 -21.69 1.06 6.21
C LEU A 205 -22.26 0.52 4.89
N LYS A 206 -21.89 -0.71 4.53
CA LYS A 206 -22.41 -1.41 3.36
C LYS A 206 -23.93 -1.51 3.39
N SER A 207 -24.51 -1.86 4.54
CA SER A 207 -25.97 -1.93 4.74
C SER A 207 -26.64 -0.57 4.54
N ILE A 208 -26.08 0.50 5.11
CA ILE A 208 -26.61 1.87 4.96
C ILE A 208 -26.61 2.28 3.48
N ILE A 209 -25.51 2.02 2.76
CA ILE A 209 -25.42 2.30 1.32
C ILE A 209 -26.46 1.50 0.53
N MET A 210 -26.61 0.20 0.80
CA MET A 210 -27.59 -0.64 0.11
C MET A 210 -29.04 -0.19 0.35
N GLU A 211 -29.37 0.22 1.57
CA GLU A 211 -30.69 0.77 1.89
C GLU A 211 -30.92 2.13 1.20
N GLY A 212 -29.91 3.00 1.20
CA GLY A 212 -29.96 4.29 0.52
C GLY A 212 -30.17 4.17 -0.98
N LEU A 213 -29.47 3.23 -1.64
CA LEU A 213 -29.67 2.92 -3.06
C LEU A 213 -31.08 2.39 -3.33
N GLN A 214 -31.59 1.49 -2.49
CA GLN A 214 -32.93 0.95 -2.61
C GLN A 214 -34.00 2.04 -2.51
N ASN A 215 -33.78 3.04 -1.66
CA ASN A 215 -34.70 4.15 -1.44
C ASN A 215 -34.51 5.31 -2.43
N GLY A 216 -33.55 5.22 -3.36
CA GLY A 216 -33.23 6.29 -4.31
C GLY A 216 -32.71 7.56 -3.63
N ASN A 217 -32.00 7.43 -2.51
CA ASN A 217 -31.43 8.56 -1.78
C ASN A 217 -30.33 9.23 -2.62
N GLN A 218 -30.49 10.52 -2.93
CA GLN A 218 -29.58 11.24 -3.81
C GLN A 218 -28.16 11.36 -3.22
N ASN A 219 -28.01 11.58 -1.92
CA ASN A 219 -26.70 11.67 -1.27
C ASN A 219 -25.93 10.35 -1.40
N VAL A 220 -26.64 9.23 -1.22
CA VAL A 220 -26.06 7.89 -1.37
C VAL A 220 -25.72 7.60 -2.83
N LEU A 221 -26.58 7.97 -3.77
CA LEU A 221 -26.30 7.85 -5.20
C LEU A 221 -25.04 8.64 -5.59
N ASP A 222 -24.90 9.88 -5.11
CA ASP A 222 -23.73 10.72 -5.40
C ASP A 222 -22.45 10.12 -4.82
N ILE A 223 -22.49 9.66 -3.56
CA ILE A 223 -21.35 9.00 -2.91
C ILE A 223 -20.96 7.71 -3.63
N VAL A 224 -21.94 6.90 -4.03
CA VAL A 224 -21.69 5.66 -4.77
C VAL A 224 -21.12 5.95 -6.15
N ASN A 225 -21.67 6.92 -6.88
CA ASN A 225 -21.14 7.33 -8.17
C ASN A 225 -19.70 7.84 -8.07
N ILE A 226 -19.36 8.54 -6.99
CA ILE A 226 -17.99 8.96 -6.71
C ILE A 226 -17.13 7.71 -6.45
N ALA A 227 -17.48 6.88 -5.47
CA ALA A 227 -16.59 5.80 -5.03
C ALA A 227 -16.47 4.61 -6.01
N PHE A 228 -17.59 4.21 -6.62
CA PHE A 228 -17.75 3.01 -7.44
C PHE A 228 -17.90 3.34 -8.94
N GLY A 229 -18.02 4.61 -9.31
CA GLY A 229 -18.24 5.01 -10.69
C GLY A 229 -19.61 4.59 -11.24
N SER A 230 -19.74 4.52 -12.56
CA SER A 230 -20.98 4.12 -13.24
C SER A 230 -21.36 2.64 -13.07
N GLY A 231 -20.55 1.84 -12.38
CA GLY A 231 -20.77 0.43 -12.09
C GLY A 231 -21.23 0.13 -10.65
N GLY A 232 -21.52 1.16 -9.84
CA GLY A 232 -21.95 0.97 -8.45
C GLY A 232 -23.43 0.62 -8.31
N THR A 233 -23.92 -0.48 -8.91
CA THR A 233 -25.30 -0.90 -8.64
C THR A 233 -25.44 -1.50 -7.25
N ARG A 234 -26.66 -1.55 -6.74
CA ARG A 234 -26.95 -2.19 -5.45
C ARG A 234 -26.59 -3.67 -5.49
N GLU A 235 -26.87 -4.34 -6.60
CA GLU A 235 -26.58 -5.76 -6.82
C GLU A 235 -25.08 -6.02 -6.84
N ASP A 236 -24.31 -5.18 -7.51
CA ASP A 236 -22.84 -5.28 -7.55
C ASP A 236 -22.25 -5.10 -6.15
N ILE A 237 -22.66 -4.05 -5.43
CA ILE A 237 -22.20 -3.80 -4.06
C ILE A 237 -22.57 -4.95 -3.13
N ALA A 238 -23.78 -5.50 -3.24
CA ALA A 238 -24.26 -6.56 -2.36
C ALA A 238 -23.33 -7.79 -2.37
N VAL A 239 -22.81 -8.17 -3.54
CA VAL A 239 -21.97 -9.37 -3.71
C VAL A 239 -20.47 -9.15 -3.45
N MET A 240 -20.01 -7.90 -3.29
CA MET A 240 -18.60 -7.61 -2.96
C MET A 240 -18.21 -8.17 -1.59
N ASP A 241 -16.95 -8.61 -1.44
CA ASP A 241 -16.40 -8.85 -0.11
C ASP A 241 -16.35 -7.55 0.71
N ASP A 242 -16.38 -7.67 2.05
CA ASP A 242 -16.33 -6.53 2.94
C ASP A 242 -15.06 -5.67 2.70
N LYS A 243 -13.89 -6.29 2.49
CA LYS A 243 -12.64 -5.56 2.24
C LYS A 243 -12.65 -4.85 0.90
N ASP A 244 -13.10 -5.52 -0.15
CA ASP A 244 -13.19 -4.94 -1.50
C ASP A 244 -14.16 -3.77 -1.54
N PHE A 245 -15.31 -3.90 -0.85
CA PHE A 245 -16.25 -2.81 -0.68
C PHE A 245 -15.60 -1.62 0.02
N MET A 246 -14.91 -1.83 1.14
CA MET A 246 -14.32 -0.75 1.92
C MET A 246 -13.17 -0.06 1.18
N ASN A 247 -12.27 -0.83 0.57
CA ASN A 247 -11.18 -0.30 -0.26
C ASN A 247 -11.70 0.53 -1.44
N THR A 248 -12.78 0.06 -2.09
CA THR A 248 -13.45 0.82 -3.16
C THR A 248 -14.11 2.08 -2.62
N PHE A 249 -14.83 1.99 -1.50
CA PHE A 249 -15.47 3.14 -0.85
C PHE A 249 -14.44 4.23 -0.49
N LEU A 250 -13.27 3.83 -0.01
CA LEU A 250 -12.20 4.75 0.38
C LEU A 250 -11.55 5.49 -0.81
N ASN A 251 -11.79 5.07 -2.08
CA ASN A 251 -11.36 5.81 -3.26
C ASN A 251 -12.00 7.19 -3.41
N ILE A 252 -13.09 7.48 -2.69
CA ILE A 252 -13.69 8.83 -2.63
C ILE A 252 -12.62 9.88 -2.32
N ARG A 253 -11.64 9.53 -1.48
CA ARG A 253 -10.56 10.45 -1.14
C ARG A 253 -9.71 10.83 -2.36
N LYS A 254 -9.32 9.89 -3.22
CA LYS A 254 -8.60 10.19 -4.47
C LYS A 254 -9.37 11.19 -5.31
N ILE A 255 -10.69 11.03 -5.41
CA ILE A 255 -11.51 11.87 -6.27
C ILE A 255 -11.68 13.26 -5.65
N ALA A 256 -11.88 13.33 -4.34
CA ALA A 256 -12.07 14.59 -3.62
C ALA A 256 -10.77 15.39 -3.41
N GLN A 257 -9.63 14.70 -3.23
CA GLN A 257 -8.35 15.32 -2.84
C GLN A 257 -7.22 15.13 -3.88
N GLY A 258 -7.47 14.41 -4.97
CA GLY A 258 -6.49 14.11 -6.02
C GLY A 258 -5.49 12.99 -5.67
N SER A 259 -5.54 12.44 -4.46
CA SER A 259 -4.63 11.36 -4.03
C SER A 259 -5.25 10.45 -2.97
N ASN A 260 -4.92 9.16 -3.04
CA ASN A 260 -5.20 8.17 -1.99
C ASN A 260 -4.10 8.11 -0.91
N ILE A 261 -3.02 8.88 -1.04
CA ILE A 261 -1.90 8.86 -0.09
C ILE A 261 -2.02 10.06 0.85
N ALA A 262 -1.91 9.80 2.16
CA ALA A 262 -1.83 10.87 3.15
C ALA A 262 -0.48 11.60 3.03
N ARG A 263 -0.49 12.93 2.98
CA ARG A 263 0.72 13.76 3.00
C ARG A 263 0.99 14.30 4.40
N LEU A 264 1.45 13.42 5.28
CA LEU A 264 1.82 13.78 6.65
C LEU A 264 3.29 14.17 6.72
N SER A 265 3.56 15.37 7.22
CA SER A 265 4.92 15.83 7.56
C SER A 265 5.33 15.44 8.98
N SER A 266 4.36 15.33 9.89
CA SER A 266 4.57 14.73 11.21
C SER A 266 3.27 14.14 11.77
N PHE A 267 3.43 13.18 12.67
CA PHE A 267 2.37 12.53 13.41
C PHE A 267 2.81 12.38 14.87
N SER A 268 1.91 12.59 15.82
CA SER A 268 2.14 12.26 17.23
C SER A 268 0.84 11.93 17.95
N VAL A 269 0.89 10.95 18.84
CA VAL A 269 -0.20 10.69 19.80
C VAL A 269 -0.08 11.67 20.96
N ILE A 270 -1.16 12.41 21.21
CA ILE A 270 -1.22 13.44 22.26
C ILE A 270 -1.85 12.87 23.52
N ASN A 271 -2.88 12.03 23.37
CA ASN A 271 -3.62 11.47 24.49
C ASN A 271 -4.29 10.16 24.11
N GLU A 272 -4.51 9.31 25.11
CA GLU A 272 -5.26 8.06 25.03
C GLU A 272 -6.20 7.96 26.23
N PHE A 273 -7.46 7.60 25.99
CA PHE A 273 -8.40 7.31 27.07
C PHE A 273 -9.47 6.30 26.66
N ASP A 274 -9.97 5.55 27.64
CA ASP A 274 -11.04 4.58 27.47
C ASP A 274 -12.40 5.21 27.81
N TYR A 275 -13.40 4.96 26.97
CA TYR A 275 -14.78 5.36 27.24
C TYR A 275 -15.78 4.40 26.57
N GLN A 276 -16.79 3.94 27.33
CA GLN A 276 -17.85 3.04 26.83
C GLN A 276 -17.35 1.77 26.09
N GLY A 277 -16.25 1.18 26.55
CA GLY A 277 -15.67 -0.02 25.92
C GLY A 277 -14.99 0.25 24.57
N GLN A 278 -14.75 1.52 24.25
CA GLN A 278 -13.95 1.96 23.11
C GLN A 278 -12.73 2.72 23.60
N LYS A 279 -11.72 2.78 22.75
CA LYS A 279 -10.49 3.50 23.00
C LYS A 279 -10.41 4.72 22.10
N TYR A 280 -10.11 5.86 22.69
CA TYR A 280 -10.05 7.15 22.02
C TYR A 280 -8.61 7.64 22.05
N ILE A 281 -8.05 7.85 20.87
CA ILE A 281 -6.67 8.32 20.69
C ILE A 281 -6.73 9.67 20.01
N THR A 282 -6.31 10.71 20.72
CA THR A 282 -6.14 12.04 20.15
C THR A 282 -4.77 12.13 19.52
N VAL A 283 -4.74 12.46 18.23
CA VAL A 283 -3.53 12.59 17.44
C VAL A 283 -3.37 14.02 16.94
N GLU A 284 -2.13 14.49 16.91
CA GLU A 284 -1.73 15.69 16.17
C GLU A 284 -1.08 15.25 14.86
N LYS A 285 -1.58 15.78 13.75
CA LYS A 285 -1.03 15.56 12.42
C LYS A 285 -0.65 16.90 11.81
N LYS A 286 0.51 16.96 11.16
CA LYS A 286 0.89 18.09 10.32
C LYS A 286 0.78 17.68 8.87
N GLU A 287 -0.25 18.18 8.20
CA GLU A 287 -0.54 17.84 6.81
C GLU A 287 0.01 18.93 5.88
N GLN A 288 0.65 18.50 4.79
CA GLN A 288 1.17 19.42 3.78
C GLN A 288 0.18 19.59 2.63
N PHE A 289 -0.27 20.83 2.42
CA PHE A 289 -1.13 21.24 1.31
C PHE A 289 -0.39 22.29 0.48
N GLY A 290 0.26 21.86 -0.60
CA GLY A 290 1.19 22.71 -1.36
C GLY A 290 2.36 23.15 -0.46
N ASP A 291 2.60 24.45 -0.37
CA ASP A 291 3.67 25.03 0.47
C ASP A 291 3.24 25.27 1.92
N ARG A 292 2.00 24.92 2.29
CA ARG A 292 1.46 25.16 3.63
C ARG A 292 1.44 23.88 4.46
N VAL A 293 1.93 23.98 5.68
CA VAL A 293 1.80 22.93 6.70
C VAL A 293 0.67 23.32 7.65
N THR A 294 -0.33 22.46 7.78
CA THR A 294 -1.48 22.68 8.67
C THR A 294 -1.45 21.65 9.80
N THR A 295 -1.51 22.12 11.04
CA THR A 295 -1.69 21.24 12.21
C THR A 295 -3.17 20.92 12.38
N GLN A 296 -3.50 19.64 12.47
CA GLN A 296 -4.85 19.13 12.72
C GLN A 296 -4.84 18.21 13.93
N TYR A 297 -5.87 18.32 14.76
CA TYR A 297 -6.15 17.37 15.83
C TYR A 297 -7.31 16.48 15.41
N GLU A 298 -7.11 15.18 15.50
CA GLU A 298 -8.13 14.17 15.19
C GLU A 298 -8.27 13.23 16.39
N THR A 299 -9.49 12.77 16.65
CA THR A 299 -9.73 11.69 17.62
C THR A 299 -10.04 10.41 16.86
N ILE A 300 -9.13 9.46 16.93
CA ILE A 300 -9.30 8.11 16.40
C ILE A 300 -10.03 7.28 17.43
N ILE A 301 -11.08 6.60 16.99
CA ILE A 301 -11.88 5.72 17.83
C ILE A 301 -11.55 4.29 17.45
N LEU A 302 -11.18 3.49 18.42
CA LEU A 302 -10.89 2.07 18.25
C LEU A 302 -11.97 1.24 18.94
N LYS A 303 -12.34 0.14 18.30
CA LYS A 303 -13.20 -0.91 18.83
C LYS A 303 -12.39 -2.20 18.90
N SER A 304 -12.55 -2.94 19.99
CA SER A 304 -11.91 -4.25 20.16
C SER A 304 -12.48 -5.28 19.18
N ASP A 305 -11.61 -6.08 18.58
CA ASP A 305 -11.91 -7.25 17.76
C ASP A 305 -11.08 -8.43 18.28
N GLY A 306 -11.66 -9.16 19.24
CA GLY A 306 -10.90 -10.11 20.08
C GLY A 306 -9.84 -9.38 20.90
N ASP A 307 -8.58 -9.84 20.78
CA ASP A 307 -7.42 -9.24 21.45
C ASP A 307 -6.79 -8.08 20.65
N TYR A 308 -7.37 -7.71 19.50
CA TYR A 308 -6.85 -6.68 18.60
C TYR A 308 -7.71 -5.42 18.61
N TRP A 309 -7.10 -4.31 18.18
CA TRP A 309 -7.83 -3.07 17.91
C TRP A 309 -8.12 -2.90 16.42
N ARG A 310 -9.26 -2.28 16.15
CA ARG A 310 -9.70 -1.90 14.80
C ARG A 310 -10.28 -0.50 14.81
N LEU A 311 -10.09 0.22 13.71
CA LEU A 311 -10.70 1.52 13.51
C LEU A 311 -12.21 1.40 13.53
N ASN A 312 -12.82 2.24 14.35
CA ASN A 312 -14.23 2.52 14.32
C ASN A 312 -14.44 3.77 13.45
N LEU A 313 -15.39 3.72 12.50
CA LEU A 313 -15.74 4.91 11.74
C LEU A 313 -16.44 5.90 12.67
N SER A 314 -16.04 7.17 12.58
CA SER A 314 -16.72 8.23 13.33
C SER A 314 -18.20 8.29 12.93
N GLY A 315 -19.08 8.58 13.90
CA GLY A 315 -20.52 8.70 13.67
C GLY A 315 -20.91 9.74 12.60
N ASN A 316 -20.00 10.64 12.24
CA ASN A 316 -20.23 11.67 11.22
C ASN A 316 -20.41 11.09 9.80
N ILE A 317 -19.74 9.98 9.45
CA ILE A 317 -19.97 9.32 8.16
C ILE A 317 -21.37 8.68 8.12
N LYS A 318 -21.80 8.08 9.24
CA LYS A 318 -23.18 7.56 9.36
C LYS A 318 -24.21 8.69 9.27
N ALA A 319 -23.94 9.85 9.89
CA ALA A 319 -24.82 11.02 9.84
C ALA A 319 -24.89 11.68 8.44
N LEU A 320 -23.78 11.70 7.70
CA LEU A 320 -23.74 12.19 6.31
C LEU A 320 -24.54 11.30 5.34
N LEU A 321 -24.70 10.02 5.66
CA LEU A 321 -25.42 9.03 4.85
C LEU A 321 -26.88 8.83 5.26
N ALA A 322 -27.27 9.26 6.47
CA ALA A 322 -28.60 9.03 7.05
C ALA A 322 -29.59 10.20 6.84
N VAL A 323 -29.33 11.07 5.85
CA VAL A 323 -30.26 12.13 5.41
C VAL A 323 -30.95 11.71 4.13
#